data_AF-A0A5A7S9J4-F1
#
_entry.id   AF-A0A5A7S9J4-F1
#
_cell.length_a   1.000
_cell.length_b   1.000
_cell.length_c   1.000
_cell.angle_alpha   90.00
_cell.angle_beta   90.00
_cell.angle_gamma   90.00
#
_symmetry.space_group_name_H-M   'P 1'
#
loop_
_entity.id
_entity.type
_entity.pdbx_description
1 polymer ?
#
loop_
_entity_poly.entity_id
_entity_poly.type
_entity_poly.pdbx_seq_one_letter_code
_entity_poly.pdbx_strand_id
1 'polypeptide(L)'
;MSWNDYRARREILDTVLERARLDSTAAPDLTGLDVERLFGNADNVLLSLEQRWSTQLAARLDLAIEKGISFQVARDELAAELPTLRALLDAVARNSRQLHNAHVHEQRMIQAHSEVQLDTGFVRAIA
;
A
#
# COMPACT_ATOMS: atom_id res chain seq x y z
N MET A 1 -6.32 -17.12 -14.30
CA MET A 1 -6.20 -17.34 -12.84
C MET A 1 -7.55 -17.79 -12.30
N SER A 2 -7.61 -18.85 -11.49
CA SER A 2 -8.88 -19.34 -10.93
C SER A 2 -9.28 -18.55 -9.66
N TRP A 3 -10.55 -18.67 -9.25
CA TRP A 3 -11.00 -18.14 -7.96
C TRP A 3 -10.21 -18.72 -6.77
N ASN A 4 -9.80 -19.99 -6.86
CA ASN A 4 -8.98 -20.61 -5.84
C ASN A 4 -7.57 -20.00 -5.78
N ASP A 5 -6.97 -19.70 -6.93
CA ASP A 5 -5.66 -19.03 -6.95
C ASP A 5 -5.73 -17.61 -6.35
N TYR A 6 -6.82 -16.88 -6.61
CA TYR A 6 -7.04 -15.57 -6.00
C TYR A 6 -7.10 -15.66 -4.46
N ARG A 7 -7.88 -16.62 -3.92
CA ARG A 7 -7.96 -16.84 -2.47
C ARG A 7 -6.62 -17.28 -1.88
N ALA A 8 -5.92 -18.21 -2.53
CA ALA A 8 -4.62 -18.69 -2.07
C ALA A 8 -3.56 -17.57 -2.06
N ARG A 9 -3.55 -16.69 -3.07
CA ARG A 9 -2.69 -15.51 -3.05
C ARG A 9 -2.99 -14.61 -1.86
N ARG A 10 -4.27 -14.33 -1.59
CA ARG A 10 -4.67 -13.53 -0.41
C ARG A 10 -4.21 -14.18 0.89
N GLU A 11 -4.40 -15.48 1.06
CA GLU A 11 -3.96 -16.22 2.25
C GLU A 11 -2.43 -16.14 2.46
N ILE A 12 -1.64 -16.21 1.39
CA ILE A 12 -0.19 -16.00 1.46
C ILE A 12 0.14 -14.58 1.94
N LEU A 13 -0.49 -13.55 1.38
CA LEU A 13 -0.24 -12.17 1.80
C LEU A 13 -0.59 -11.95 3.28
N ASP A 14 -1.73 -12.49 3.73
CA ASP A 14 -2.16 -12.38 5.11
C ASP A 14 -1.22 -13.15 6.05
N THR A 15 -0.74 -14.34 5.64
CA THR A 15 0.26 -15.13 6.39
C THR A 15 1.60 -14.39 6.50
N VAL A 16 2.06 -13.77 5.42
CA VAL A 16 3.31 -12.98 5.42
C VAL A 16 3.19 -11.81 6.38
N LEU A 17 2.06 -11.10 6.37
CA LEU A 17 1.82 -10.00 7.30
C LEU A 17 1.74 -10.50 8.75
N GLU A 18 1.11 -11.64 9.01
CA GLU A 18 1.06 -12.22 10.36
C GLU A 18 2.46 -12.59 10.86
N ARG A 19 3.30 -13.22 10.04
CA ARG A 19 4.70 -13.53 10.39
C ARG A 19 5.53 -12.27 10.62
N ALA A 20 5.33 -11.24 9.79
CA ALA A 20 6.01 -9.95 9.91
C ALA A 20 5.62 -9.18 11.19
N ARG A 21 4.58 -9.58 11.94
CA ARG A 21 4.31 -8.98 13.26
C ARG A 21 5.42 -9.23 14.27
N LEU A 22 6.17 -10.32 14.12
CA LEU A 22 7.27 -10.68 15.01
C LEU A 22 8.51 -9.83 14.73
N ASP A 23 8.77 -9.54 13.46
CA ASP A 23 9.81 -8.61 13.01
C ASP A 23 9.43 -8.04 11.64
N SER A 24 8.88 -6.82 11.63
CA SER A 24 8.48 -6.13 10.40
C SER A 24 9.63 -5.37 9.75
N THR A 25 10.83 -5.43 10.31
CA THR A 25 12.01 -4.71 9.81
C THR A 25 12.95 -5.60 9.01
N ALA A 26 12.76 -6.91 9.09
CA ALA A 26 13.46 -7.92 8.32
C ALA A 26 12.77 -8.23 6.98
N ALA A 27 13.46 -9.00 6.14
CA ALA A 27 12.84 -9.60 4.97
C ALA A 27 11.70 -10.55 5.39
N PRO A 28 10.59 -10.62 4.65
CA PRO A 28 9.45 -11.45 5.02
C PRO A 28 9.81 -12.93 5.05
N ASP A 29 9.33 -13.67 6.05
CA ASP A 29 9.46 -15.11 6.10
C ASP A 29 8.46 -15.79 5.15
N LEU A 30 8.98 -16.26 4.01
CA LEU A 30 8.22 -16.96 2.98
C LEU A 30 8.27 -18.49 3.10
N THR A 31 8.85 -19.02 4.17
CA THR A 31 9.08 -20.48 4.33
C THR A 31 7.78 -21.26 4.27
N GLY A 32 7.75 -22.29 3.42
CA GLY A 32 6.59 -23.18 3.25
C GLY A 32 5.41 -22.56 2.49
N LEU A 33 5.56 -21.36 1.93
CA LEU A 33 4.53 -20.73 1.11
C LEU A 33 4.76 -21.06 -0.37
N ASP A 34 3.68 -21.24 -1.11
CA ASP A 34 3.70 -21.59 -2.53
C ASP A 34 3.93 -20.36 -3.42
N VAL A 35 5.05 -19.68 -3.18
CA VAL A 35 5.40 -18.38 -3.78
C VAL A 35 5.68 -18.51 -5.28
N GLU A 36 6.45 -19.52 -5.68
CA GLU A 36 6.85 -19.70 -7.07
C GLU A 36 5.64 -19.90 -7.99
N ARG A 37 4.69 -20.77 -7.60
CA ARG A 37 3.49 -21.02 -8.41
C ARG A 37 2.54 -19.83 -8.44
N LEU A 38 2.31 -19.20 -7.29
CA LEU A 38 1.25 -18.20 -7.15
C LEU A 38 1.69 -16.77 -7.48
N PHE A 39 2.95 -16.44 -7.25
CA PHE A 39 3.52 -15.11 -7.44
C PHE A 39 4.66 -15.10 -8.46
N GLY A 40 5.27 -16.24 -8.78
CA GLY A 40 6.40 -16.33 -9.69
C GLY A 40 7.75 -16.03 -9.06
N ASN A 41 7.79 -15.24 -7.98
CA ASN A 41 8.99 -15.02 -7.15
C ASN A 41 8.60 -14.26 -5.86
N ALA A 42 9.58 -14.11 -4.96
CA ALA A 42 9.44 -13.39 -3.70
C ALA A 42 9.17 -11.89 -3.88
N ASP A 43 9.79 -11.24 -4.87
CA ASP A 43 9.61 -9.80 -5.12
C ASP A 43 8.15 -9.48 -5.49
N ASN A 44 7.49 -10.37 -6.24
CA ASN A 44 6.10 -10.24 -6.61
C ASN A 44 5.14 -10.36 -5.41
N VAL A 45 5.57 -10.97 -4.29
CA VAL A 45 4.82 -10.93 -3.02
C VAL A 45 4.86 -9.51 -2.45
N LEU A 46 6.05 -8.90 -2.40
CA LEU A 46 6.22 -7.53 -1.91
C LEU A 46 5.50 -6.51 -2.79
N LEU A 47 5.57 -6.65 -4.11
CA LEU A 47 4.82 -5.81 -5.05
C LEU A 47 3.30 -5.99 -4.88
N SER A 48 2.83 -7.19 -4.55
CA SER A 48 1.40 -7.40 -4.26
C SER A 48 0.97 -6.72 -2.95
N LEU A 49 1.85 -6.67 -1.95
CA LEU A 49 1.62 -5.92 -0.71
C LEU A 49 1.63 -4.41 -0.94
N GLU A 50 2.56 -3.91 -1.75
CA GLU A 50 2.60 -2.51 -2.18
C GLU A 50 1.32 -2.14 -2.93
N GLN A 51 0.87 -2.97 -3.89
CA GLN A 51 -0.35 -2.71 -4.64
C GLN A 51 -1.58 -2.64 -3.70
N ARG A 52 -1.62 -3.51 -2.68
CA ARG A 52 -2.65 -3.50 -1.64
C ARG A 52 -2.63 -2.20 -0.82
N TRP A 53 -1.45 -1.68 -0.49
CA TRP A 53 -1.31 -0.37 0.16
C TRP A 53 -1.79 0.75 -0.75
N SER A 54 -1.27 0.83 -1.98
CA SER A 54 -1.57 1.89 -2.95
C SER A 54 -3.05 1.95 -3.31
N THR A 55 -3.71 0.79 -3.44
CA THR A 55 -5.16 0.71 -3.69
C THR A 55 -5.98 1.26 -2.52
N GLN A 56 -5.60 0.94 -1.28
CA GLN A 56 -6.29 1.44 -0.09
C GLN A 56 -6.01 2.93 0.14
N LEU A 57 -4.79 3.39 -0.14
CA LEU A 57 -4.44 4.80 -0.06
C LEU A 57 -5.28 5.61 -1.04
N ALA A 58 -5.38 5.21 -2.30
CA ALA A 58 -6.21 5.91 -3.29
C ALA A 58 -7.64 6.10 -2.78
N ALA A 59 -8.27 5.02 -2.28
CA ALA A 59 -9.61 5.09 -1.69
C ALA A 59 -9.69 6.02 -0.46
N ARG A 60 -8.62 6.13 0.33
CA ARG A 60 -8.56 7.07 1.47
C ARG A 60 -8.37 8.51 1.05
N LEU A 61 -7.64 8.76 -0.03
CA LEU A 61 -7.50 10.10 -0.60
C LEU A 61 -8.83 10.57 -1.20
N ASP A 62 -9.56 9.71 -1.90
CA ASP A 62 -10.92 10.01 -2.38
C ASP A 62 -11.85 10.41 -1.22
N LEU A 63 -11.85 9.63 -0.13
CA LEU A 63 -12.64 9.94 1.06
C LEU A 63 -12.18 11.23 1.76
N ALA A 64 -10.88 11.55 1.71
CA ALA A 64 -10.34 12.76 2.29
C ALA A 64 -10.85 14.02 1.59
N ILE A 65 -11.04 13.97 0.25
CA ILE A 65 -11.69 15.04 -0.52
C ILE A 65 -13.10 15.27 0.00
N GLU A 66 -13.89 14.21 0.17
CA GLU A 66 -15.29 14.31 0.63
C GLU A 66 -15.38 14.87 2.06
N LYS A 67 -14.45 14.49 2.93
CA LYS A 67 -14.41 14.92 4.34
C LYS A 67 -13.70 16.26 4.57
N GLY A 68 -13.00 16.80 3.56
CA GLY A 68 -12.21 18.01 3.68
C GLY A 68 -11.03 17.89 4.66
N ILE A 69 -10.48 16.69 4.84
CA ILE A 69 -9.31 16.46 5.70
C ILE A 69 -8.00 16.45 4.90
N SER A 70 -6.88 16.68 5.57
CA SER A 70 -5.56 16.63 4.93
C SER A 70 -5.25 15.23 4.40
N PHE A 71 -4.71 15.15 3.19
CA PHE A 71 -4.25 13.89 2.59
C PHE A 71 -3.14 13.21 3.38
N GLN A 72 -2.27 13.98 4.05
CA GLN A 72 -1.26 13.40 4.93
C GLN A 72 -1.91 12.78 6.17
N VAL A 73 -2.94 13.40 6.73
CA VAL A 73 -3.70 12.82 7.85
C VAL A 73 -4.37 11.52 7.41
N ALA A 74 -5.01 11.49 6.23
CA ALA A 74 -5.64 10.28 5.71
C ALA A 74 -4.63 9.13 5.47
N ARG A 75 -3.43 9.45 4.99
CA ARG A 75 -2.33 8.50 4.81
C ARG A 75 -1.83 7.95 6.15
N ASP A 76 -1.66 8.82 7.15
CA ASP A 76 -1.18 8.45 8.48
C ASP A 76 -2.23 7.63 9.26
N GLU A 77 -3.52 7.95 9.12
CA GLU A 77 -4.62 7.13 9.64
C GLU A 77 -4.59 5.72 9.03
N LEU A 78 -4.42 5.60 7.70
CA LEU A 78 -4.29 4.30 7.05
C LEU A 78 -3.05 3.53 7.53
N ALA A 79 -1.92 4.22 7.72
CA ALA A 79 -0.71 3.62 8.28
C ALA A 79 -0.94 3.11 9.72
N ALA A 80 -1.70 3.83 10.53
CA ALA A 80 -2.07 3.41 11.88
C ALA A 80 -3.04 2.23 11.91
N GLU A 81 -3.92 2.10 10.90
CA GLU A 81 -4.79 0.94 10.74
C GLU A 81 -4.06 -0.31 10.25
N LEU A 82 -3.00 -0.14 9.45
CA LEU A 82 -2.22 -1.21 8.85
C LEU A 82 -0.73 -1.14 9.22
N PRO A 83 -0.39 -1.14 10.53
CA PRO A 83 0.97 -0.81 10.98
C PRO A 83 2.01 -1.82 10.48
N THR A 84 1.68 -3.12 10.47
CA THR A 84 2.61 -4.17 10.01
C THR A 84 2.88 -4.06 8.51
N LEU A 85 1.86 -3.78 7.70
CA LEU A 85 2.02 -3.60 6.26
C LEU A 85 2.91 -2.40 5.97
N ARG A 86 2.63 -1.26 6.63
CA ARG A 86 3.41 -0.03 6.46
C ARG A 86 4.87 -0.25 6.86
N ALA A 87 5.11 -0.80 8.05
CA ALA A 87 6.45 -1.04 8.56
C ALA A 87 7.26 -2.00 7.67
N LEU A 88 6.62 -3.07 7.17
CA LEU A 88 7.26 -4.02 6.26
C LEU A 88 7.67 -3.32 4.95
N LEU A 89 6.77 -2.56 4.31
CA LEU A 89 7.06 -1.82 3.08
C LEU A 89 8.20 -0.79 3.29
N ASP A 90 8.19 -0.07 4.42
CA ASP A 90 9.26 0.85 4.81
C ASP A 90 10.61 0.17 5.00
N ALA A 91 10.61 -1.05 5.52
CA ALA A 91 11.81 -1.83 5.73
C ALA A 91 12.45 -2.28 4.41
N VAL A 92 11.63 -2.85 3.53
CA VAL A 92 12.10 -3.41 2.25
C VAL A 92 12.42 -2.34 1.21
N ALA A 93 11.77 -1.17 1.25
CA ALA A 93 12.05 -0.05 0.35
C ALA A 93 13.49 0.49 0.49
N ARG A 94 14.13 0.29 1.64
CA ARG A 94 15.56 0.63 1.83
C ARG A 94 16.49 -0.22 0.98
N ASN A 95 16.06 -1.43 0.62
CA ASN A 95 16.89 -2.45 -0.03
C ASN A 95 16.40 -2.79 -1.45
N SER A 96 15.22 -2.32 -1.86
CA SER A 96 14.62 -2.57 -3.19
C SER A 96 14.34 -1.28 -3.93
N ARG A 97 14.94 -1.14 -5.13
CA ARG A 97 14.70 0.02 -6.01
C ARG A 97 13.25 0.12 -6.49
N GLN A 98 12.60 -1.02 -6.76
CA GLN A 98 11.19 -1.03 -7.19
C GLN A 98 10.29 -0.49 -6.08
N LEU A 99 10.50 -0.92 -4.83
CA LEU A 99 9.70 -0.47 -3.69
C LEU A 99 10.04 0.96 -3.28
N HIS A 100 11.30 1.39 -3.43
CA HIS A 100 11.66 2.80 -3.34
C HIS A 100 10.86 3.66 -4.36
N ASN A 101 10.80 3.22 -5.61
CA ASN A 101 10.02 3.92 -6.64
C ASN A 101 8.51 3.93 -6.33
N ALA A 102 8.00 2.89 -5.68
CA ALA A 102 6.62 2.86 -5.21
C ALA A 102 6.33 3.91 -4.12
N HIS A 103 7.25 4.17 -3.19
CA HIS A 103 7.12 5.30 -2.26
C HIS A 103 7.11 6.65 -2.97
N VAL A 104 7.94 6.81 -4.00
CA VAL A 104 7.89 8.03 -4.82
C VAL A 104 6.53 8.14 -5.52
N HIS A 105 5.98 7.03 -6.01
CA HIS A 105 4.64 7.00 -6.60
C HIS A 105 3.55 7.38 -5.59
N GLU A 106 3.61 6.87 -4.35
CA GLU A 106 2.75 7.27 -3.23
C GLU A 106 2.71 8.79 -3.04
N GLN A 107 3.88 9.43 -2.97
CA GLN A 107 3.95 10.89 -2.80
C GLN A 107 3.37 11.65 -3.99
N ARG A 108 3.57 11.14 -5.22
CA ARG A 108 2.95 11.73 -6.41
C ARG A 108 1.42 11.58 -6.40
N MET A 109 0.90 10.45 -5.91
CA MET A 109 -0.55 10.27 -5.76
C MET A 109 -1.13 11.31 -4.80
N ILE A 110 -0.50 11.52 -3.64
CA ILE A 110 -0.93 12.53 -2.66
C ILE A 110 -0.89 13.95 -3.27
N GLN A 111 0.19 14.27 -4.00
CA GLN A 111 0.33 15.56 -4.66
C GLN A 111 -0.77 15.78 -5.71
N ALA A 112 -1.05 14.79 -6.56
CA ALA A 112 -2.08 14.90 -7.59
C ALA A 112 -3.48 15.15 -7.00
N HIS A 113 -3.84 14.49 -5.89
CA HIS A 113 -5.11 14.75 -5.19
C HIS A 113 -5.15 16.15 -4.57
N SER A 114 -4.01 16.64 -4.07
CA SER A 114 -3.87 18.01 -3.57
C SER A 114 -4.18 19.05 -4.64
N GLU A 115 -3.66 18.85 -5.85
CA GLU A 115 -3.91 19.74 -6.99
C GLU A 115 -5.39 19.74 -7.41
N VAL A 116 -6.01 18.56 -7.50
CA VAL A 116 -7.45 18.44 -7.83
C VAL A 116 -8.35 19.11 -6.79
N GLN A 117 -8.03 18.98 -5.49
CA GLN A 117 -8.81 19.60 -4.43
C GLN A 117 -8.73 21.14 -4.47
N LEU A 118 -7.56 21.71 -4.81
CA LEU A 118 -7.39 23.15 -4.95
C LEU A 118 -8.21 23.70 -6.13
N ASP A 119 -8.19 23.04 -7.28
CA ASP A 119 -8.98 23.45 -8.44
C ASP A 119 -10.49 23.41 -8.15
N THR A 120 -10.96 22.34 -7.50
CA THR A 120 -12.38 22.19 -7.14
C THR A 120 -12.81 23.19 -6.06
N GLY A 121 -11.95 23.47 -5.08
CA GLY A 121 -12.19 24.47 -4.05
C GLY A 121 -12.22 25.91 -4.61
N PHE A 122 -11.33 26.21 -5.57
CA PHE A 122 -11.30 27.50 -6.26
C PHE A 122 -12.57 27.74 -7.08
N VAL A 123 -13.06 26.73 -7.82
CA VAL A 123 -14.34 26.82 -8.54
C VAL A 123 -15.52 27.06 -7.59
N ARG A 124 -15.54 26.40 -6.42
CA ARG A 124 -16.58 26.61 -5.41
C ARG A 124 -16.56 27.99 -4.73
N ALA A 125 -15.41 28.66 -4.68
CA ALA A 125 -15.29 29.96 -4.00
C ALA A 125 -15.72 31.15 -4.87
N ILE A 126 -15.89 30.95 -6.18
CA ILE A 126 -16.20 32.01 -7.17
C ILE A 126 -17.64 31.90 -7.70
N ALA A 127 -18.38 30.85 -7.29
CA ALA A 127 -19.78 30.61 -7.62
C ALA A 127 -20.71 31.00 -6.47
#